data_AF-A0A6B3UPG0-F1
#
_entry.id   AF-A0A6B3UPG0-F1
#
_cell.length_a   1.000
_cell.length_b   1.000
_cell.length_c   1.000
_cell.angle_alpha   90.00
_cell.angle_beta   90.00
_cell.angle_gamma   90.00
#
_symmetry.space_group_name_H-M   'P 1'
#
loop_
_entity.id
_entity.type
_entity.pdbx_description
1 polymer ?
#
loop_
_entity_poly.entity_id
_entity_poly.type
_entity_poly.pdbx_seq_one_letter_code
_entity_poly.pdbx_strand_id
1 'polypeptide(L)'
;MTDQPLLGPVPIRLPHLPWVAAAARVAARQAAVESFGVPGYGLTLAFPRAAGFAVAPRDFRPGDAQIARLLLSGRYRFAGALLEVGRGGDPWNRPSPTRAFAVELHRFAWLPHLVRVGG
;
A
#
# COMPACT_ATOMS: atom_id res chain seq x y z
N MET A 1 49.61 17.99 -61.39
CA MET A 1 48.25 18.41 -61.74
C MET A 1 47.41 17.18 -62.01
N THR A 2 46.94 16.52 -60.95
CA THR A 2 45.83 15.55 -61.00
C THR A 2 45.19 15.53 -59.62
N ASP A 3 44.06 16.24 -59.47
CA ASP A 3 43.23 16.18 -58.26
C ASP A 3 42.54 14.82 -58.19
N GLN A 4 42.67 14.14 -57.05
CA GLN A 4 41.95 12.89 -56.76
C GLN A 4 40.83 13.21 -55.75
N PRO A 5 39.55 12.98 -56.06
CA PRO A 5 38.47 13.33 -55.14
C PRO A 5 38.40 12.34 -53.97
N LEU A 6 38.45 12.88 -52.75
CA LEU A 6 38.28 12.15 -51.49
C LEU A 6 36.78 11.82 -51.28
N LEU A 7 36.34 10.65 -51.73
CA LEU A 7 35.07 10.05 -51.30
C LEU A 7 35.32 9.17 -50.07
N GLY A 8 35.35 9.79 -48.89
CA GLY A 8 35.20 9.07 -47.63
C GLY A 8 33.74 8.61 -47.44
N PRO A 9 33.47 7.48 -46.78
CA PRO A 9 32.11 7.05 -46.51
C PRO A 9 31.41 8.09 -45.63
N VAL A 10 30.31 8.65 -46.13
CA VAL A 10 29.44 9.53 -45.34
C VAL A 10 28.81 8.67 -44.23
N PRO A 11 29.02 8.97 -42.93
CA PRO A 11 28.35 8.23 -41.88
C PRO A 11 26.85 8.49 -41.99
N ILE A 12 26.07 7.43 -42.25
CA ILE A 12 24.61 7.49 -42.23
C ILE A 12 24.19 7.81 -40.79
N ARG A 13 23.87 9.07 -40.51
CA ARG A 13 23.24 9.46 -39.24
C ARG A 13 21.77 9.07 -39.31
N LEU A 14 21.45 7.87 -38.82
CA LEU A 14 20.05 7.44 -38.67
C LEU A 14 19.31 8.46 -37.80
N PRO A 15 18.16 8.99 -38.23
CA PRO A 15 17.40 9.95 -37.44
C PRO A 15 17.01 9.30 -36.11
N HIS A 16 17.33 9.94 -34.99
CA HIS A 16 16.78 9.57 -33.70
C HIS A 16 15.29 9.89 -33.78
N LEU A 17 14.45 8.86 -33.78
CA LEU A 17 12.99 8.99 -33.80
C LEU A 17 12.49 8.77 -32.36
N PRO A 18 12.66 9.76 -31.45
CA PRO A 18 12.35 9.59 -30.03
C PRO A 18 10.87 9.29 -29.81
N TRP A 19 10.00 9.72 -30.73
CA TRP A 19 8.57 9.42 -30.70
C TRP A 19 8.28 7.93 -30.96
N VAL A 20 9.09 7.22 -31.75
CA VAL A 20 8.95 5.77 -31.96
C VAL A 20 9.29 5.02 -30.68
N ALA A 21 10.39 5.41 -30.02
CA ALA A 21 10.76 4.83 -28.73
C ALA A 21 9.71 5.12 -27.65
N ALA A 22 9.16 6.35 -27.61
CA ALA A 22 8.08 6.71 -26.71
C ALA A 22 6.80 5.91 -27.00
N ALA A 23 6.40 5.81 -28.27
CA ALA A 23 5.24 5.04 -28.70
C ALA A 23 5.40 3.54 -28.37
N ALA A 24 6.57 2.97 -28.63
CA ALA A 24 6.89 1.59 -28.27
C ALA A 24 6.80 1.35 -26.75
N ARG A 25 7.28 2.31 -25.93
CA ARG A 25 7.17 2.21 -24.46
C ARG A 25 5.73 2.30 -23.98
N VAL A 26 4.90 3.15 -24.59
CA VAL A 26 3.46 3.23 -24.29
C VAL A 26 2.76 1.95 -24.70
N ALA A 27 3.01 1.43 -25.90
CA ALA A 27 2.44 0.19 -26.39
C ALA A 27 2.84 -1.02 -25.51
N ALA A 28 4.12 -1.13 -25.14
CA ALA A 28 4.60 -2.18 -24.23
C ALA A 28 3.93 -2.10 -22.85
N ARG A 29 3.69 -0.90 -22.33
CA ARG A 29 2.95 -0.71 -21.08
C ARG A 29 1.49 -1.18 -21.20
N GLN A 30 0.81 -0.87 -22.30
CA GLN A 30 -0.58 -1.33 -22.51
C GLN A 30 -0.64 -2.85 -22.66
N ALA A 31 0.27 -3.44 -23.45
CA ALA A 31 0.39 -4.89 -23.57
C ALA A 31 0.65 -5.57 -22.21
N ALA A 32 1.47 -4.96 -21.34
CA ALA A 32 1.69 -5.46 -19.99
C ALA A 32 0.44 -5.38 -19.10
N VAL A 33 -0.40 -4.35 -19.24
CA VAL A 33 -1.68 -4.23 -18.53
C VAL A 33 -2.68 -5.27 -19.04
N GLU A 34 -2.75 -5.46 -20.35
CA GLU A 34 -3.62 -6.43 -21.00
C GLU A 34 -3.19 -7.89 -20.75
N SER A 35 -1.91 -8.12 -20.44
CA SER A 35 -1.36 -9.46 -20.18
C SER A 35 -2.09 -10.23 -19.08
N PHE A 36 -2.72 -9.53 -18.12
CA PHE A 36 -3.54 -10.13 -17.06
C PHE A 36 -4.92 -10.64 -17.55
N GLY A 37 -5.36 -10.21 -18.74
CA GLY A 37 -6.66 -10.56 -19.35
C GLY A 37 -6.56 -11.46 -20.58
N VAL A 38 -5.35 -11.79 -21.06
CA VAL A 38 -5.15 -12.63 -22.26
C VAL A 38 -5.59 -14.07 -21.98
N PRO A 39 -6.29 -14.74 -22.92
CA PRO A 39 -6.58 -16.18 -22.83
C PRO A 39 -5.27 -16.97 -22.79
N GLY A 40 -4.83 -17.31 -21.58
CA GLY A 40 -3.52 -17.94 -21.32
C GLY A 40 -2.89 -17.48 -20.00
N TYR A 41 -3.18 -16.27 -19.51
CA TYR A 41 -2.66 -15.80 -18.22
C TYR A 41 -3.06 -16.73 -17.07
N GLY A 42 -4.27 -17.30 -17.14
CA GLY A 42 -4.75 -18.32 -16.21
C GLY A 42 -3.85 -19.56 -16.08
N LEU A 43 -3.09 -19.92 -17.12
CA LEU A 43 -2.12 -21.03 -17.07
C LEU A 43 -0.93 -20.69 -16.17
N THR A 44 -0.56 -19.41 -16.06
CA THR A 44 0.47 -18.95 -15.10
C THR A 44 -0.03 -18.95 -13.66
N LEU A 45 -1.35 -18.95 -13.47
CA LEU A 45 -2.03 -19.04 -12.16
C LEU A 45 -2.41 -20.47 -11.77
N ALA A 46 -2.04 -21.49 -12.56
CA ALA A 46 -2.40 -22.89 -12.31
C ALA A 46 -1.67 -23.52 -11.10
N PHE A 47 -0.74 -22.79 -10.48
CA PHE A 47 -0.09 -23.23 -9.25
C PHE A 47 -1.07 -23.26 -8.07
N PRO A 48 -0.84 -24.12 -7.07
CA PRO A 48 -1.62 -24.13 -5.84
C PRO A 48 -1.67 -22.73 -5.22
N ARG A 49 -2.87 -22.27 -4.86
CA ARG A 49 -3.03 -21.03 -4.11
C ARG A 49 -2.33 -21.15 -2.77
N ALA A 50 -1.77 -20.05 -2.28
CA ALA A 50 -1.24 -19.99 -0.93
C ALA A 50 -2.33 -20.42 0.07
N ALA A 51 -2.05 -21.49 0.82
CA ALA A 51 -3.00 -22.04 1.80
C ALA A 51 -3.15 -21.15 3.04
N GLY A 52 -2.19 -20.24 3.25
CA GLY A 52 -2.17 -19.31 4.36
C GLY A 52 -0.74 -18.91 4.71
N PHE A 53 -0.59 -18.24 5.85
CA PHE A 53 0.71 -17.95 6.42
C PHE A 53 1.21 -19.16 7.22
N ALA A 54 2.48 -19.53 7.04
CA ALA A 54 3.10 -20.60 7.82
C ALA A 54 3.16 -20.27 9.33
N VAL A 55 3.17 -18.98 9.68
CA VAL A 55 3.20 -18.48 11.05
C VAL A 55 2.38 -17.20 11.15
N ALA A 56 1.60 -17.07 12.22
CA ALA A 56 1.01 -15.80 12.64
C ALA A 56 1.65 -15.41 13.99
N PRO A 57 2.61 -14.48 14.02
CA PRO A 57 3.21 -14.02 15.27
C PRO A 57 2.13 -13.51 16.22
N ARG A 58 2.04 -14.13 17.39
CA ARG A 58 1.13 -13.68 18.44
C ARG A 58 1.77 -12.50 19.16
N ASP A 59 1.04 -11.39 19.30
CA ASP A 59 1.47 -10.33 20.21
C ASP A 59 1.22 -10.80 21.65
N PHE A 60 2.29 -10.94 22.41
CA PHE A 60 2.28 -11.37 23.81
C PHE A 60 2.33 -10.20 24.79
N ARG A 61 2.34 -8.95 24.32
CA ARG A 61 2.36 -7.79 25.22
C ARG A 61 1.12 -7.82 26.12
N PRO A 62 1.30 -7.70 27.44
CA PRO A 62 0.16 -7.65 28.35
C PRO A 62 -0.67 -6.40 28.08
N GLY A 63 -1.99 -6.55 28.07
CA GLY A 63 -2.89 -5.40 28.04
C GLY A 63 -2.82 -4.59 29.33
N ASP A 64 -3.06 -3.27 29.25
CA ASP A 64 -3.11 -2.36 30.39
C ASP A 64 -4.57 -2.12 30.83
N ALA A 65 -4.88 -2.50 32.07
CA ALA A 65 -6.22 -2.36 32.64
C ALA A 65 -6.63 -0.89 32.87
N GLN A 66 -5.68 0.03 33.09
CA GLN A 66 -5.98 1.46 33.24
C GLN A 66 -6.42 2.07 31.91
N ILE A 67 -5.73 1.74 30.81
CA ILE A 67 -6.14 2.18 29.47
C ILE A 67 -7.52 1.63 29.14
N ALA A 68 -7.78 0.36 29.47
CA ALA A 68 -9.08 -0.27 29.25
C ALA A 68 -10.21 0.46 29.98
N ARG A 69 -10.02 0.83 31.26
CA ARG A 69 -11.00 1.59 32.03
C ARG A 69 -11.28 2.97 31.44
N LEU A 70 -10.27 3.64 30.87
CA LEU A 70 -10.46 4.91 30.18
C LEU A 70 -11.30 4.74 28.91
N LEU A 71 -10.99 3.72 28.09
CA LEU A 71 -11.77 3.41 26.88
C LEU A 71 -13.22 3.07 27.21
N LEU A 72 -13.45 2.23 28.24
CA LEU A 72 -14.79 1.83 28.68
C LEU A 72 -15.62 3.00 29.27
N SER A 73 -14.95 4.04 29.78
CA SER A 73 -15.61 5.29 30.20
C SER A 73 -15.84 6.27 29.03
N GLY A 74 -15.47 5.89 27.81
CA GLY A 74 -15.64 6.69 26.60
C GLY A 74 -14.55 7.74 26.40
N ARG A 75 -13.37 7.57 27.00
CA ARG A 75 -12.22 8.48 26.89
C ARG A 75 -11.16 7.83 26.01
N TYR A 76 -11.12 8.23 24.74
CA TYR A 76 -10.17 7.73 23.75
C TYR A 76 -9.00 8.68 23.67
N ARG A 77 -7.83 8.28 24.20
CA ARG A 77 -6.61 9.08 24.14
C ARG A 77 -5.60 8.44 23.18
N PHE A 78 -5.45 9.01 21.99
CA PHE A 78 -4.55 8.49 20.96
C PHE A 78 -3.73 9.60 20.32
N ALA A 79 -2.45 9.30 20.01
CA ALA A 79 -1.54 10.23 19.36
C ALA A 79 -1.50 11.64 20.00
N GLY A 80 -1.62 11.70 21.34
CA GLY A 80 -1.64 12.96 22.10
C GLY A 80 -2.99 13.70 22.12
N ALA A 81 -3.96 13.30 21.31
CA ALA A 81 -5.32 13.86 21.30
C ALA A 81 -6.28 13.03 22.17
N LEU A 82 -7.31 13.69 22.69
CA LEU A 82 -8.38 13.10 23.49
C LEU A 82 -9.72 13.31 22.77
N LEU A 83 -10.50 12.24 22.65
CA LEU A 83 -11.90 12.28 22.23
C LEU A 83 -12.75 11.68 23.36
N GLU A 84 -13.69 12.48 23.87
CA GLU A 84 -14.65 12.05 24.89
C GLU A 84 -16.02 11.88 24.23
N VAL A 85 -16.58 10.67 24.34
CA VAL A 85 -17.91 10.33 23.84
C VAL A 85 -18.88 9.92 24.94
N GLY A 86 -18.39 9.87 26.19
CA GLY A 86 -19.14 9.37 27.33
C GLY A 86 -19.29 7.85 27.33
N ARG A 87 -19.81 7.30 28.42
CA ARG A 87 -19.96 5.85 28.59
C ARG A 87 -20.95 5.30 27.56
N GLY A 88 -20.53 4.32 26.77
CA GLY A 88 -21.35 3.71 25.71
C GLY A 88 -21.52 4.58 24.47
N GLY A 89 -20.87 5.75 24.42
CA GLY A 89 -20.83 6.58 23.21
C GLY A 89 -19.99 5.94 22.12
N ASP A 90 -20.36 6.21 20.88
CA ASP A 90 -19.69 5.69 19.69
C ASP A 90 -18.59 6.68 19.23
N PRO A 91 -17.28 6.32 19.27
CA PRO A 91 -16.19 7.17 18.81
C PRO A 91 -16.17 7.38 17.28
N TRP A 92 -16.84 6.53 16.50
CA TRP A 92 -16.91 6.63 15.04
C TRP A 92 -17.98 7.63 14.58
N ASN A 93 -18.96 7.97 15.43
CA ASN A 93 -19.97 9.01 15.16
C ASN A 93 -19.49 10.43 15.48
N ARG A 94 -18.19 10.62 15.74
CA ARG A 94 -17.59 11.92 16.03
C ARG A 94 -16.44 12.19 15.08
N PRO A 95 -16.23 13.45 14.66
CA PRO A 95 -15.07 13.80 13.87
C PRO A 95 -13.80 13.52 14.68
N SER A 96 -12.85 12.80 14.07
CA SER A 96 -11.54 12.55 14.68
C SER A 96 -10.77 13.87 14.86
N PRO A 97 -10.18 14.15 16.04
CA PRO A 97 -9.46 15.40 16.29
C PRO A 97 -8.29 15.65 15.34
N THR A 98 -7.57 14.59 14.97
CA THR A 98 -6.42 14.65 14.06
C THR A 98 -6.35 13.38 13.21
N ARG A 99 -5.60 13.43 12.10
CA ARG A 99 -5.31 12.25 11.28
C ARG A 99 -4.58 11.16 12.07
N ALA A 100 -3.63 11.54 12.93
CA ALA A 100 -2.89 10.58 13.74
C ALA A 100 -3.79 9.87 14.76
N PHE A 101 -4.72 10.61 15.37
CA PHE A 101 -5.76 10.03 16.21
C PHE A 101 -6.61 9.01 15.43
N ALA A 102 -7.05 9.38 14.23
CA ALA A 102 -7.88 8.50 13.41
C ALA A 102 -7.14 7.19 13.07
N VAL A 103 -5.86 7.27 12.71
CA VAL A 103 -5.03 6.08 12.42
C VAL A 103 -4.97 5.15 13.63
N GLU A 104 -4.71 5.68 14.82
CA GLU A 104 -4.61 4.86 16.04
C GLU A 104 -5.97 4.29 16.49
N LEU A 105 -7.05 5.06 16.33
CA LEU A 105 -8.41 4.57 16.58
C LEU A 105 -8.73 3.34 15.71
N HIS A 106 -8.43 3.41 14.40
CA HIS A 106 -8.78 2.37 13.42
C HIS A 106 -7.78 1.22 13.31
N ARG A 107 -6.62 1.31 13.97
CA ARG A 107 -5.65 0.21 14.03
C ARG A 107 -6.04 -0.89 15.01
N PHE A 108 -6.97 -0.61 15.92
CA PHE A 108 -7.42 -1.55 16.95
C PHE A 108 -6.30 -2.09 17.85
N ALA A 109 -5.14 -1.44 17.89
CA ALA A 109 -4.01 -1.81 18.76
C ALA A 109 -4.36 -1.73 20.26
N TRP A 110 -5.47 -1.07 20.59
CA TRP A 110 -6.01 -0.91 21.94
C TRP A 110 -6.92 -2.07 22.39
N LEU A 111 -7.38 -2.95 21.48
CA LEU A 111 -8.26 -4.09 21.84
C LEU A 111 -7.66 -5.04 22.91
N PRO A 112 -6.35 -5.37 22.89
CA PRO A 112 -5.76 -6.23 23.92
C PRO A 112 -5.93 -5.67 25.34
N HIS A 113 -5.97 -4.33 25.49
CA HIS A 113 -6.25 -3.71 26.77
C HIS A 113 -7.67 -4.02 27.27
N LEU A 114 -8.68 -4.01 26.38
CA LEU A 114 -10.05 -4.38 26.75
C LEU A 114 -10.18 -5.85 27.12
N VAL A 115 -9.53 -6.75 26.37
CA VAL A 115 -9.54 -8.19 26.67
C VAL A 115 -8.98 -8.46 28.07
N ARG A 116 -7.97 -7.69 28.52
CA ARG A 116 -7.38 -7.82 29.86
C ARG A 116 -8.37 -7.62 31.01
N VAL A 117 -9.43 -6.84 30.82
CA VAL A 117 -10.43 -6.53 31.85
C VAL A 117 -11.77 -7.24 31.65
N GLY A 118 -12.04 -7.78 30.46
CA GLY A 118 -13.27 -8.49 30.14
C GLY A 118 -13.16 -10.02 30.17
N GLY A 119 -11.95 -10.56 30.33
CA GLY A 119 -11.68 -11.99 30.50
C GLY A 119 -11.51 -12.41 31.95
#